data_AF-A0A959B2N1-F1
#
_entry.id   AF-A0A959B2N1-F1
#
_cell.length_a   1.000
_cell.length_b   1.000
_cell.length_c   1.000
_cell.angle_alpha   90.00
_cell.angle_beta   90.00
_cell.angle_gamma   90.00
#
_symmetry.space_group_name_H-M   'P 1'
#
loop_
_entity.id
_entity.type
_entity.pdbx_description
1 polymer ?
#
loop_
_entity_poly.entity_id
_entity_poly.type
_entity_poly.pdbx_seq_one_letter_code
_entity_poly.pdbx_strand_id
1 'polypeptide(L)' 'QIEEKGLHFLVENTLGEERVGIPAPSHGIGLKNVRQRLQLLYPNRFQMLAAPLDGRFRAELQIEKL' A
#
# COMPACT_ATOMS: atom_id res chain seq x y z
N GLN A 1 4.36 29.83 -9.01
CA GLN A 1 5.08 29.07 -7.96
C GLN A 1 4.60 27.64 -8.04
N ILE A 2 5.45 26.69 -8.42
CA ILE A 2 5.09 25.27 -8.39
C ILE A 2 5.54 24.79 -7.02
N GLU A 3 4.58 24.59 -6.11
CA GLU A 3 4.84 23.97 -4.82
C GLU A 3 5.31 22.53 -5.04
N GLU A 4 6.47 22.17 -4.49
CA GLU A 4 7.00 20.81 -4.51
C GLU A 4 6.17 19.93 -3.57
N LYS A 5 5.14 19.29 -4.13
CA LYS A 5 4.21 18.42 -3.40
C LYS A 5 4.82 17.02 -3.25
N GLY A 6 4.70 16.43 -2.05
CA GLY A 6 5.05 15.03 -1.79
C GLY A 6 4.25 14.05 -2.67
N LEU A 7 4.59 12.76 -2.61
CA LEU A 7 3.91 11.75 -3.41
C LEU A 7 2.71 11.20 -2.64
N HIS A 8 1.53 11.24 -3.25
CA HIS A 8 0.36 10.48 -2.80
C HIS A 8 -0.04 9.50 -3.91
N PHE A 9 -0.09 8.22 -3.56
CA PHE A 9 -0.38 7.12 -4.47
C PHE A 9 -1.49 6.25 -3.88
N LEU A 10 -2.50 5.94 -4.69
CA LEU A 10 -3.66 5.14 -4.30
C LEU A 10 -3.96 4.13 -5.41
N VAL A 11 -4.11 2.86 -5.05
CA VAL A 11 -4.62 1.80 -5.93
C VAL A 11 -5.69 1.03 -5.20
N GLU A 12 -6.79 0.77 -5.89
CA GLU A 12 -7.92 0.03 -5.38
C GLU A 12 -8.36 -1.03 -6.39
N ASN A 13 -8.66 -2.24 -5.92
CA ASN A 13 -9.29 -3.28 -6.72
C ASN A 13 -10.51 -3.83 -5.98
N THR A 14 -11.52 -4.31 -6.70
CA THR A 14 -12.63 -5.04 -6.06
C THR A 14 -12.10 -6.31 -5.42
N LEU A 15 -12.63 -6.66 -4.24
CA LEU A 15 -12.40 -7.99 -3.67
C LEU A 15 -13.20 -8.98 -4.51
N GLY A 16 -12.54 -10.03 -5.00
CA GLY A 16 -13.25 -11.13 -5.64
C GLY A 16 -14.10 -11.88 -4.62
N GLU A 17 -15.12 -12.60 -5.08
CA GLU A 17 -15.84 -13.56 -4.23
C GLU A 17 -14.81 -14.52 -3.61
N GLU A 18 -14.77 -14.58 -2.27
CA GLU A 18 -13.88 -15.50 -1.56
C GLU A 18 -14.16 -16.92 -2.05
N ARG A 19 -13.17 -17.54 -2.71
CA ARG A 19 -13.21 -18.98 -2.95
C ARG A 19 -12.99 -19.67 -1.62
N VAL A 20 -14.10 -19.97 -0.93
CA VAL A 20 -14.16 -20.77 0.28
C VAL A 20 -13.32 -22.03 0.07
N GLY A 21 -12.21 -22.16 0.82
CA GLY A 21 -11.40 -23.37 0.86
C GLY A 21 -10.02 -23.34 0.22
N ILE A 22 -9.54 -22.23 -0.35
CA ILE A 22 -8.13 -22.11 -0.78
C ILE A 22 -7.36 -21.29 0.26
N PRO A 23 -6.40 -21.87 0.99
CA PRO A 23 -5.51 -21.10 1.86
C PRO A 23 -4.80 -20.06 0.98
N ALA A 24 -5.04 -18.79 1.27
CA ALA A 24 -4.51 -17.68 0.50
C ALA A 24 -2.97 -17.80 0.46
N PRO A 25 -2.34 -18.02 -0.72
CA PRO A 25 -0.90 -18.24 -0.80
C PRO A 25 -0.21 -16.97 -0.30
N SER A 26 0.54 -17.09 0.80
CA SER A 26 1.47 -16.08 1.35
C SER A 26 1.10 -14.62 1.06
N HIS A 27 -0.14 -14.22 1.39
CA HIS A 27 -0.59 -12.84 1.24
C HIS A 27 0.26 -11.95 2.15
N GLY A 28 1.27 -11.28 1.60
CA GLY A 28 2.05 -10.30 2.36
C GLY A 28 3.52 -10.12 1.96
N ILE A 29 4.14 -11.02 1.18
CA ILE A 29 5.57 -10.83 0.84
C ILE A 29 5.80 -9.56 0.02
N GLY A 30 4.88 -9.22 -0.89
CA GLY A 30 4.97 -8.01 -1.71
C GLY A 30 4.88 -6.74 -0.86
N LEU A 31 3.85 -6.65 -0.01
CA LEU A 31 3.67 -5.50 0.90
C LEU A 31 4.81 -5.39 1.92
N LYS A 32 5.32 -6.52 2.42
CA LYS A 32 6.51 -6.55 3.29
C LYS A 32 7.74 -5.99 2.58
N ASN A 33 8.00 -6.42 1.35
CA ASN A 33 9.13 -5.92 0.55
C ASN A 33 9.01 -4.43 0.25
N VAL A 34 7.80 -3.95 -0.08
CA VAL A 34 7.53 -2.52 -0.29
C VAL A 34 7.83 -1.73 0.99
N ARG A 35 7.30 -2.16 2.14
CA ARG A 35 7.53 -1.49 3.43
C ARG A 35 9.01 -1.45 3.81
N GLN A 36 9.75 -2.54 3.61
CA GLN A 36 11.19 -2.58 3.87
C GLN A 36 11.96 -1.59 2.98
N ARG A 37 11.65 -1.51 1.69
CA ARG A 37 12.29 -0.56 0.76
C ARG A 37 11.94 0.88 1.09
N LEU A 38 10.69 1.16 1.46
CA LEU A 38 10.27 2.48 1.90
C LEU A 38 11.00 2.92 3.17
N GLN A 39 11.21 2.00 4.13
CA GLN A 39 12.00 2.31 5.33
C GLN A 39 13.46 2.68 5.02
N LEU A 40 14.07 2.05 4.00
CA LEU A 40 15.44 2.35 3.58
C LEU A 40 15.55 3.68 2.83
N LEU A 41 14.60 3.97 1.92
CA LEU A 41 14.65 5.15 1.05
C LEU A 41 14.06 6.41 1.69
N TYR A 42 13.03 6.25 2.52
CA TYR A 42 12.24 7.34 3.10
C TYR A 42 12.02 7.15 4.60
N PRO A 43 13.07 6.96 5.42
CA PRO A 43 12.91 6.70 6.85
C PRO A 43 12.09 7.80 7.51
N ASN A 44 11.05 7.42 8.26
CA ASN A 44 10.10 8.30 8.98
C ASN A 44 9.36 9.32 8.10
N ARG A 45 9.31 9.10 6.79
CA ARG A 45 8.71 10.04 5.81
C ARG A 45 7.74 9.36 4.88
N PHE A 46 7.22 8.21 5.29
CA PHE A 46 6.19 7.53 4.54
C PHE A 46 5.11 6.98 5.47
N GLN A 47 3.90 6.93 4.94
CA GLN A 47 2.79 6.20 5.53
C GLN A 47 2.24 5.25 4.48
N MET A 48 2.01 4.00 4.86
CA MET A 48 1.48 2.98 3.96
C MET A 48 0.34 2.22 4.63
N LEU A 49 -0.83 2.24 4.00
CA LEU A 49 -2.02 1.49 4.37
C LEU A 49 -2.32 0.45 3.29
N ALA A 50 -2.62 -0.78 3.68
CA ALA A 50 -3.09 -1.81 2.77
C ALA A 50 -4.14 -2.65 3.49
N ALA A 51 -5.41 -2.44 3.15
CA ALA A 51 -6.53 -3.05 3.85
C ALA A 51 -7.77 -3.19 2.95
N PRO A 52 -8.64 -4.17 3.23
CA PRO A 52 -9.99 -4.17 2.66
C PRO A 52 -10.80 -2.97 3.19
N LEU A 53 -11.54 -2.30 2.29
CA LEU A 53 -12.44 -1.18 2.57
C LEU A 53 -13.60 -1.21 1.57
N ASP A 54 -14.85 -1.21 2.05
CA ASP A 54 -16.08 -1.13 1.23
C ASP A 54 -16.14 -2.13 0.05
N GLY A 55 -15.79 -3.40 0.30
CA GLY A 55 -15.79 -4.45 -0.74
C GLY A 55 -14.64 -4.32 -1.76
N ARG A 56 -13.68 -3.43 -1.51
CA ARG A 56 -12.46 -3.25 -2.29
C ARG A 56 -11.25 -3.54 -1.42
N PHE A 57 -10.13 -3.88 -2.05
CA PHE A 57 -8.83 -3.83 -1.42
C PHE A 57 -8.18 -2.50 -1.79
N ARG A 58 -7.81 -1.72 -0.78
CA ARG A 58 -7.18 -0.42 -0.91
C ARG A 58 -5.72 -0.50 -0.49
N ALA A 59 -4.82 -0.03 -1.36
CA ALA A 59 -3.42 0.20 -1.06
C ALA A 59 -3.10 1.68 -1.28
N GLU A 60 -2.62 2.34 -0.22
CA GLU A 60 -2.36 3.77 -0.19
C GLU A 60 -0.98 4.05 0.37
N LEU A 61 -0.26 4.96 -0.28
CA LEU A 61 1.08 5.39 0.07
C LEU A 61 1.15 6.92 0.04
N GLN A 62 1.66 7.49 1.12
CA GLN A 62 2.03 8.89 1.21
C GLN A 62 3.52 8.97 1.50
N ILE A 63 4.25 9.82 0.77
CA ILE A 63 5.67 10.11 1.01
C ILE A 63 5.85 11.62 1.14
N GLU A 64 6.44 12.01 2.26
CA GLU A 64 6.79 13.40 2.56
C GLU A 64 8.11 13.80 1.88
N LYS A 65 8.30 15.11 1.69
CA LYS A 65 9.50 15.67 1.07
C LYS A 65 10.73 15.56 2.01
N LEU A 66 11.94 15.66 1.45
CA LEU A 66 13.18 16.08 2.13
C LEU A 66 13.07 17.51 2.66
#